data_AF-A0AAV8X976-F1
#
_entry.id   AF-A0AAV8X976-F1
#
_cell.length_a   1.000
_cell.length_b   1.000
_cell.length_c   1.000
_cell.angle_alpha   90.00
_cell.angle_beta   90.00
_cell.angle_gamma   90.00
#
_symmetry.space_group_name_H-M   'P 1'
#
loop_
_entity.id
_entity.type
_entity.pdbx_description
1 polymer ?
#
loop_
_entity_poly.entity_id
_entity_poly.type
_entity_poly.pdbx_seq_one_letter_code
_entity_poly.pdbx_strand_id
1 'polypeptide(L)'
;MRRLNLTFNGHGDVIYFVGQPKLLDSSVLPDEDVLNHLDKYRSKVAELNNQIVGQSKVILDGDFRICRHKECNFGNLITDALFSYKASVSPQKWREAPIALFNGGSIRNTIEPVNGDVTKGELLGATPFGNQIVTVTLNGSNLIKTLEIGARSNGETSFGEFLQVSGLRVVLDMSKPPMSRVVSVQARCGTCNVLEYEEVEPSKNYTMVTTSFLALDGGDGHYVLTEYGFNKIIEKLNDVDTVSWYIGKYSPVEPRVEGRIILVECNGSDNFSGFGEMVEPSRYISVMLILYSLLINIKI
;
A
#
# COMPACT_ATOMS: atom_id res chain seq x y z
N MET A 1 22.33 3.61 20.69
CA MET A 1 23.49 2.69 20.51
C MET A 1 23.30 1.48 21.42
N ARG A 2 23.53 0.24 20.95
CA ARG A 2 23.44 -0.96 21.81
C ARG A 2 24.82 -1.23 22.43
N ARG A 3 24.90 -1.39 23.75
CA ARG A 3 26.12 -1.83 24.45
C ARG A 3 25.82 -3.09 25.24
N LEU A 4 26.59 -4.14 24.98
CA LEU A 4 26.51 -5.42 25.67
C LEU A 4 27.92 -5.79 26.13
N ASN A 5 28.09 -5.96 27.43
CA ASN A 5 29.33 -6.45 28.02
C ASN A 5 29.16 -7.96 28.24
N LEU A 6 30.10 -8.74 27.70
CA LEU A 6 30.15 -10.20 27.86
C LEU A 6 31.38 -10.56 28.69
N THR A 7 31.22 -11.53 29.59
CA THR A 7 32.33 -12.15 30.32
C THR A 7 32.46 -13.59 29.88
N PHE A 8 33.68 -14.00 29.55
CA PHE A 8 34.00 -15.34 29.07
C PHE A 8 34.85 -16.10 30.09
N ASN A 9 34.74 -17.43 30.14
CA ASN A 9 35.66 -18.30 30.87
C ASN A 9 36.95 -18.56 30.06
N GLY A 10 37.89 -19.32 30.63
CA GLY A 10 39.15 -19.68 29.97
C GLY A 10 39.03 -20.59 28.74
N HIS A 11 37.85 -21.16 28.48
CA HIS A 11 37.54 -21.94 27.28
C HIS A 11 36.82 -21.12 26.20
N GLY A 12 36.47 -19.85 26.49
CA GLY A 12 35.75 -18.97 25.59
C GLY A 12 34.23 -19.04 25.70
N ASP A 13 33.67 -19.68 26.74
CA ASP A 13 32.21 -19.70 26.96
C ASP A 13 31.74 -18.44 27.67
N VAL A 14 30.60 -17.88 27.24
CA VAL A 14 29.95 -16.75 27.94
C VAL A 14 29.42 -17.24 29.28
N ILE A 15 29.92 -16.66 30.37
CA ILE A 15 29.49 -16.98 31.74
C ILE A 15 28.66 -15.85 32.37
N TYR A 16 28.68 -14.65 31.78
CA TYR A 16 27.87 -13.53 32.21
C TYR A 16 27.68 -12.54 31.07
N PHE A 17 26.51 -11.91 31.01
CA PHE A 17 26.24 -10.81 30.10
C PHE A 17 25.40 -9.73 30.79
N VAL A 18 25.73 -8.47 30.52
CA VAL A 18 24.96 -7.32 30.99
C VAL A 18 24.99 -6.21 29.96
N GLY A 19 23.88 -5.52 29.77
CA GLY A 19 23.80 -4.40 28.83
C GLY A 19 22.49 -3.64 28.94
N GLN A 20 22.54 -2.37 28.57
CA GLN A 20 21.36 -1.55 28.32
C GLN A 20 21.59 -0.71 27.05
N PRO A 21 20.53 -0.43 26.27
CA PRO A 21 20.62 0.52 25.18
C PRO A 21 21.03 1.89 25.73
N LYS A 22 22.10 2.47 25.18
CA LYS A 22 22.41 3.88 25.43
C LYS A 22 21.54 4.72 24.50
N LEU A 23 20.65 5.51 25.11
CA LEU A 23 19.90 6.54 24.40
C LEU A 23 20.88 7.55 23.81
N LEU A 24 20.73 7.87 22.53
CA LEU A 24 21.51 8.91 21.85
C LEU A 24 20.64 10.16 21.78
N ASP A 25 20.56 10.86 22.90
CA ASP A 25 19.90 12.17 23.00
C ASP A 25 20.93 13.30 22.85
N SER A 26 20.50 14.54 23.12
CA SER A 26 21.35 15.72 23.03
C SER A 26 22.52 15.76 24.02
N SER A 27 22.60 14.84 25.00
CA SER A 27 23.75 14.73 25.91
C SER A 27 24.96 14.04 25.25
N VAL A 28 24.74 13.33 24.14
CA VAL A 28 25.81 12.73 23.35
C VAL A 28 26.17 13.70 22.23
N LEU A 29 27.31 14.37 22.38
CA LEU A 29 27.79 15.31 21.38
C LEU A 29 28.13 14.59 20.06
N PRO A 30 27.70 15.11 18.90
CA PRO A 30 28.14 14.60 17.62
C PRO A 30 29.64 14.80 17.44
N ASP A 31 30.29 13.85 16.77
CA ASP A 31 31.70 13.96 16.43
C ASP A 31 31.93 15.04 15.36
N GLU A 32 32.87 15.96 15.61
CA GLU A 32 33.10 17.12 14.73
C GLU A 32 33.63 16.72 13.34
N ASP A 33 34.49 15.70 13.26
CA ASP A 33 35.02 15.23 11.97
C ASP A 33 33.91 14.59 11.14
N VAL A 34 33.01 13.84 11.78
CA VAL A 34 31.83 13.28 11.12
C VAL A 34 30.87 14.39 10.67
N LEU A 35 30.62 15.40 11.51
CA LEU A 35 29.78 16.56 11.14
C LEU A 35 30.34 17.31 9.92
N ASN A 36 31.63 17.65 9.95
CA ASN A 36 32.33 18.33 8.87
C ASN A 36 32.29 17.51 7.56
N HIS A 37 32.32 16.18 7.68
CA HIS A 37 32.15 15.30 6.53
C HIS A 37 30.71 15.33 5.98
N LEU A 38 29.71 15.28 6.86
CA LEU A 38 28.28 15.34 6.48
C LEU A 38 27.91 16.67 5.82
N ASP A 39 28.47 17.79 6.30
CA ASP A 39 28.17 19.13 5.80
C ASP A 39 28.49 19.29 4.30
N LYS A 40 29.46 18.52 3.78
CA LYS A 40 29.77 18.48 2.34
C LYS A 40 28.63 17.96 1.48
N TYR A 41 27.75 17.14 2.05
CA TYR A 41 26.64 16.50 1.34
C TYR A 41 25.28 17.08 1.72
N ARG A 42 25.15 17.76 2.86
CA ARG A 42 23.88 18.29 3.38
C ARG A 42 23.12 19.11 2.35
N SER A 43 23.78 20.05 1.67
CA SER A 43 23.12 20.92 0.68
C SER A 43 22.52 20.12 -0.47
N LYS A 44 23.29 19.17 -1.02
CA LYS A 44 22.84 18.33 -2.14
C LYS A 44 21.73 17.36 -1.73
N VAL A 45 21.81 16.79 -0.54
CA VAL A 45 20.75 15.92 0.01
C VAL A 45 19.49 16.74 0.30
N ALA A 46 19.63 17.95 0.85
CA ALA A 46 18.50 18.84 1.12
C ALA A 46 17.82 19.28 -0.19
N GLU A 47 18.58 19.59 -1.23
CA GLU A 47 18.04 19.94 -2.55
C GLU A 47 17.18 18.79 -3.12
N LEU A 48 17.70 17.56 -3.09
CA LEU A 48 16.95 16.38 -3.56
C LEU A 48 15.73 16.10 -2.69
N ASN A 49 15.87 16.18 -1.36
CA ASN A 49 14.77 15.89 -0.45
C ASN A 49 13.65 16.92 -0.56
N ASN A 50 13.97 18.20 -0.74
CA ASN A 50 13.01 19.28 -0.79
C ASN A 50 12.39 19.49 -2.17
N GLN A 51 12.80 18.70 -3.18
CA GLN A 51 12.18 18.75 -4.50
C GLN A 51 10.70 18.35 -4.39
N ILE A 52 9.81 19.29 -4.71
CA ILE A 52 8.37 19.04 -4.78
C ILE A 52 8.09 18.14 -5.99
N VAL A 53 7.44 17.00 -5.74
CA VAL A 53 7.01 16.06 -6.80
C VAL A 53 5.59 16.34 -7.29
N GLY A 54 4.78 17.03 -6.48
CA GLY A 54 3.41 17.43 -6.79
C GLY A 54 2.65 17.69 -5.49
N GLN A 55 1.32 17.65 -5.55
CA GLN A 55 0.47 17.98 -4.41
C GLN A 55 -0.52 16.87 -4.07
N SER A 56 -0.89 16.76 -2.79
CA SER A 56 -1.97 15.91 -2.30
C SER A 56 -2.94 16.74 -1.45
N LYS A 57 -4.24 16.54 -1.68
CA LYS A 57 -5.31 17.18 -0.88
C LYS A 57 -5.61 16.47 0.44
N VAL A 58 -5.04 15.29 0.64
CA VAL A 58 -5.29 14.41 1.79
C VAL A 58 -3.98 13.89 2.35
N ILE A 59 -4.01 13.48 3.62
CA ILE A 59 -2.91 12.71 4.22
C ILE A 59 -2.77 11.40 3.45
N LEU A 60 -1.53 11.01 3.12
CA LEU A 60 -1.23 9.70 2.55
C LEU A 60 -0.89 8.77 3.71
N ASP A 61 -1.90 8.07 4.21
CA ASP A 61 -1.79 7.24 5.41
C ASP A 61 -1.01 5.96 5.12
N GLY A 62 0.19 5.90 5.67
CA GLY A 62 1.12 4.78 5.57
C GLY A 62 1.32 4.02 6.89
N ASP A 63 0.40 4.18 7.85
CA ASP A 63 0.49 3.51 9.14
C ASP A 63 0.51 1.98 8.97
N PHE A 64 1.51 1.33 9.53
CA PHE A 64 1.65 -0.13 9.48
C PHE A 64 0.46 -0.86 10.12
N ARG A 65 -0.23 -0.23 11.08
CA ARG A 65 -1.44 -0.75 11.72
C ARG A 65 -2.62 -0.79 10.74
N ILE A 66 -2.56 -0.01 9.67
CA ILE A 66 -3.63 0.08 8.66
C ILE A 66 -3.18 -0.65 7.39
N CYS A 67 -2.14 -0.17 6.71
CA CYS A 67 -1.72 -0.68 5.40
C CYS A 67 -1.29 -2.15 5.37
N ARG A 68 -1.05 -2.77 6.53
CA ARG A 68 -0.69 -4.20 6.63
C ARG A 68 -1.83 -5.10 7.09
N HIS A 69 -3.03 -4.55 7.26
CA HIS A 69 -4.18 -5.29 7.79
C HIS A 69 -5.47 -5.02 7.02
N LYS A 70 -5.60 -3.85 6.40
CA LYS A 70 -6.76 -3.43 5.63
C LYS A 70 -6.36 -2.47 4.52
N GLU A 71 -7.33 -2.10 3.68
CA GLU A 71 -7.13 -1.08 2.66
C GLU A 71 -6.68 0.25 3.27
N CYS A 72 -5.64 0.85 2.70
CA CYS A 72 -5.19 2.19 3.05
C CYS A 72 -5.08 3.08 1.81
N ASN A 73 -5.35 4.38 1.96
CA ASN A 73 -5.41 5.28 0.81
C ASN A 73 -4.05 5.47 0.14
N PHE A 74 -2.94 5.41 0.88
CA PHE A 74 -1.61 5.48 0.29
C PHE A 74 -1.29 4.21 -0.53
N GLY A 75 -1.73 3.04 -0.05
CA GLY A 75 -1.66 1.79 -0.82
C GLY A 75 -2.43 1.87 -2.14
N ASN A 76 -3.61 2.48 -2.11
CA ASN A 76 -4.40 2.73 -3.33
C ASN A 76 -3.65 3.65 -4.30
N LEU A 77 -3.09 4.75 -3.82
CA LEU A 77 -2.29 5.66 -4.65
C LEU A 77 -1.09 4.94 -5.30
N ILE A 78 -0.35 4.13 -4.52
CA ILE A 78 0.84 3.43 -5.01
C ILE A 78 0.44 2.42 -6.09
N THR A 79 -0.58 1.60 -5.84
CA THR A 79 -1.02 0.60 -6.81
C THR A 79 -1.63 1.24 -8.07
N ASP A 80 -2.31 2.38 -7.93
CA ASP A 80 -2.78 3.17 -9.07
C ASP A 80 -1.62 3.81 -9.86
N ALA A 81 -0.54 4.22 -9.19
CA ALA A 81 0.67 4.71 -9.83
C ALA A 81 1.34 3.62 -10.67
N LEU A 82 1.52 2.42 -10.09
CA LEU A 82 2.05 1.24 -10.76
C LEU A 82 1.23 0.89 -12.02
N PHE A 83 -0.08 0.77 -11.86
CA PHE A 83 -1.00 0.51 -12.96
C PHE A 83 -0.95 1.59 -14.05
N SER A 84 -1.02 2.86 -13.65
CA SER A 84 -1.08 4.00 -14.58
C SER A 84 0.20 4.16 -15.37
N TYR A 85 1.35 3.92 -14.74
CA TYR A 85 2.63 3.94 -15.42
C TYR A 85 2.70 2.84 -16.47
N LYS A 86 2.37 1.59 -16.11
CA LYS A 86 2.33 0.48 -17.07
C LYS A 86 1.39 0.77 -18.24
N ALA A 87 0.18 1.25 -17.93
CA ALA A 87 -0.80 1.63 -18.96
C ALA A 87 -0.29 2.75 -19.88
N SER A 88 0.61 3.62 -19.41
CA SER A 88 1.15 4.73 -20.21
C SER A 88 2.26 4.32 -21.17
N VAL A 89 3.00 3.25 -20.87
CA VAL A 89 4.12 2.77 -21.69
C VAL A 89 3.75 1.57 -22.57
N SER A 90 2.63 0.91 -22.26
CA SER A 90 2.13 -0.24 -23.02
C SER A 90 1.48 0.16 -24.36
N PRO A 91 1.80 -0.52 -25.47
CA PRO A 91 1.03 -0.43 -26.71
C PRO A 91 -0.42 -0.90 -26.55
N GLN A 92 -0.68 -1.85 -25.64
CA GLN A 92 -2.01 -2.35 -25.30
C GLN A 92 -2.69 -1.49 -24.21
N LYS A 93 -2.04 -0.39 -23.80
CA LYS A 93 -2.53 0.55 -22.80
C LYS A 93 -2.87 -0.16 -21.48
N TRP A 94 -3.97 0.19 -20.85
CA TRP A 94 -4.45 -0.38 -19.60
C TRP A 94 -4.77 -1.88 -19.67
N ARG A 95 -4.87 -2.46 -20.87
CA ARG A 95 -5.22 -3.87 -21.08
C ARG A 95 -4.08 -4.84 -20.79
N GLU A 96 -2.82 -4.41 -20.90
CA GLU A 96 -1.69 -5.33 -20.73
C GLU A 96 -1.58 -5.84 -19.29
N ALA A 97 -1.78 -4.97 -18.30
CA ALA A 97 -1.74 -5.33 -16.89
C ALA A 97 -2.82 -4.55 -16.13
N PRO A 98 -4.07 -5.02 -16.14
CA PRO A 98 -5.19 -4.34 -15.50
C PRO A 98 -5.18 -4.47 -13.97
N ILE A 99 -4.18 -5.11 -13.37
CA ILE A 99 -4.09 -5.34 -11.92
C ILE A 99 -2.75 -4.78 -11.42
N ALA A 100 -2.74 -4.22 -10.22
CA ALA A 100 -1.50 -3.91 -9.51
C ALA A 100 -1.57 -4.39 -8.06
N LEU A 101 -0.44 -4.90 -7.57
CA LEU A 101 -0.27 -5.39 -6.20
C LEU A 101 0.91 -4.71 -5.55
N PHE A 102 0.80 -4.38 -4.26
CA PHE A 102 1.90 -3.81 -3.48
C PHE A 102 1.79 -4.27 -2.03
N ASN A 103 2.86 -4.80 -1.45
CA ASN A 103 2.84 -5.27 -0.06
C ASN A 103 2.90 -4.09 0.92
N GLY A 104 2.03 -4.09 1.93
CA GLY A 104 1.97 -3.06 2.97
C GLY A 104 3.27 -2.96 3.78
N GLY A 105 4.10 -4.01 3.80
CA GLY A 105 5.45 -4.00 4.36
C GLY A 105 6.38 -2.98 3.71
N SER A 106 6.15 -2.67 2.43
CA SER A 106 6.92 -1.70 1.66
C SER A 106 6.49 -0.24 1.90
N ILE A 107 5.36 -0.03 2.58
CA ILE A 107 4.89 1.29 3.04
C ILE A 107 5.38 1.49 4.48
N ARG A 108 6.22 2.50 4.68
CA ARG A 108 7.05 2.69 5.89
C ARG A 108 6.70 3.91 6.70
N ASN A 109 6.05 4.89 6.10
CA ASN A 109 5.69 6.13 6.77
C ASN A 109 4.46 6.78 6.15
N THR A 110 3.76 7.57 6.96
CA THR A 110 2.69 8.47 6.52
C THR A 110 3.30 9.77 5.97
N ILE A 111 2.66 10.34 4.95
CA ILE A 111 2.99 11.68 4.44
C ILE A 111 1.83 12.61 4.81
N GLU A 112 2.16 13.68 5.53
CA GLU A 112 1.25 14.76 5.90
C GLU A 112 1.65 16.02 5.10
N PRO A 113 1.07 16.24 3.90
CA PRO A 113 1.53 17.29 3.01
C PRO A 113 1.42 18.69 3.64
N VAL A 114 2.53 19.42 3.73
CA VAL A 114 2.53 20.80 4.20
C VAL A 114 2.12 21.73 3.05
N ASN A 115 1.07 22.51 3.24
CA ASN A 115 0.43 23.31 2.17
C ASN A 115 -0.03 22.47 0.96
N GLY A 116 -0.23 21.17 1.15
CA GLY A 116 -0.56 20.23 0.07
C GLY A 116 0.65 19.72 -0.69
N ASP A 117 1.86 20.24 -0.47
CA ASP A 117 3.05 19.82 -1.21
C ASP A 117 3.56 18.46 -0.72
N VAL A 118 3.90 17.60 -1.68
CA VAL A 118 4.58 16.32 -1.44
C VAL A 118 5.99 16.41 -2.01
N THR A 119 6.98 16.08 -1.19
CA THR A 119 8.40 16.15 -1.56
C THR A 119 8.98 14.78 -1.89
N LYS A 120 10.09 14.77 -2.63
CA LYS A 120 10.81 13.53 -2.93
C LYS A 120 11.38 12.88 -1.66
N GLY A 121 11.81 13.68 -0.68
CA GLY A 121 12.31 13.18 0.61
C GLY A 121 11.23 12.44 1.41
N GLU A 122 10.00 12.97 1.43
CA GLU A 122 8.86 12.30 2.05
C GLU A 122 8.53 10.97 1.37
N LEU A 123 8.53 10.93 0.02
CA LEU A 123 8.33 9.68 -0.71
C LEU A 123 9.44 8.66 -0.44
N LEU A 124 10.70 9.08 -0.39
CA LEU A 124 11.82 8.20 -0.03
C LEU A 124 11.70 7.69 1.41
N GLY A 125 11.20 8.51 2.34
CA GLY A 125 10.93 8.07 3.71
C GLY A 125 9.76 7.07 3.80
N ALA A 126 8.75 7.26 2.96
CA ALA A 126 7.55 6.43 2.90
C ALA A 126 7.73 5.09 2.18
N THR A 127 8.47 5.06 1.06
CA THR A 127 8.71 3.87 0.24
C THR A 127 10.22 3.81 -0.11
N PRO A 128 11.09 3.38 0.81
CA PRO A 128 12.54 3.62 0.72
C PRO A 128 13.33 2.66 -0.17
N PHE A 129 12.69 1.61 -0.70
CA PHE A 129 13.43 0.47 -1.22
C PHE A 129 13.89 0.62 -2.67
N GLY A 130 13.22 1.46 -3.48
CA GLY A 130 13.59 1.62 -4.88
C GLY A 130 13.47 0.30 -5.67
N ASN A 131 12.49 -0.54 -5.33
CA ASN A 131 12.30 -1.83 -6.00
C ASN A 131 11.94 -1.58 -7.46
N GLN A 132 12.48 -2.41 -8.36
CA GLN A 132 12.03 -2.36 -9.75
C GLN A 132 10.57 -2.79 -9.83
N ILE A 133 9.81 -2.20 -10.76
CA ILE A 133 8.45 -2.67 -11.04
C ILE A 133 8.52 -3.84 -12.03
N VAL A 134 7.71 -4.86 -11.80
CA VAL A 134 7.69 -6.09 -12.60
C VAL A 134 6.25 -6.36 -13.03
N THR A 135 6.04 -6.47 -14.34
CA THR A 135 4.83 -7.06 -14.91
C THR A 135 4.96 -8.58 -14.87
N VAL A 136 3.95 -9.30 -14.38
CA VAL A 136 3.92 -10.77 -14.24
C VAL A 136 2.52 -11.31 -14.48
N THR A 137 2.42 -12.53 -15.03
CA THR A 137 1.14 -13.21 -15.26
C THR A 137 1.01 -14.42 -14.35
N LEU A 138 -0.17 -14.58 -13.74
CA LEU A 138 -0.59 -15.77 -12.98
C LEU A 138 -1.91 -16.29 -13.53
N ASN A 139 -2.19 -17.58 -13.35
CA ASN A 139 -3.57 -18.05 -13.46
C ASN A 139 -4.39 -17.58 -12.25
N GLY A 140 -5.72 -17.60 -12.35
CA GLY A 140 -6.63 -17.12 -11.30
C GLY A 140 -6.47 -17.87 -9.98
N SER A 141 -6.24 -19.18 -10.00
CA SER A 141 -6.01 -19.97 -8.79
C SER A 141 -4.77 -19.50 -8.02
N ASN A 142 -3.70 -19.16 -8.74
CA ASN A 142 -2.47 -18.64 -8.16
C ASN A 142 -2.62 -17.19 -7.71
N LEU A 143 -3.39 -16.36 -8.43
CA LEU A 143 -3.74 -15.01 -7.96
C LEU A 143 -4.49 -15.05 -6.63
N ILE A 144 -5.51 -15.91 -6.51
CA ILE A 144 -6.24 -16.13 -5.25
C ILE A 144 -5.27 -16.59 -4.15
N LYS A 145 -4.38 -17.54 -4.45
CA LYS A 145 -3.37 -18.03 -3.50
C LYS A 145 -2.40 -16.93 -3.06
N THR A 146 -2.02 -16.02 -3.95
CA THR A 146 -1.21 -14.83 -3.62
C THR A 146 -1.94 -13.91 -2.65
N LEU A 147 -3.26 -13.70 -2.82
CA LEU A 147 -4.07 -12.92 -1.89
C LEU A 147 -4.24 -13.63 -0.53
N GLU A 148 -4.39 -14.96 -0.53
CA GLU A 148 -4.41 -15.78 0.69
C GLU A 148 -3.11 -15.66 1.50
N ILE A 149 -1.96 -15.68 0.82
CA ILE A 149 -0.66 -15.45 1.46
C ILE A 149 -0.63 -14.07 2.10
N GLY A 150 -1.09 -13.03 1.40
CA GLY A 150 -1.16 -11.68 1.96
C GLY A 150 -2.08 -11.54 3.17
N ALA A 151 -3.16 -12.32 3.21
CA ALA A 151 -4.14 -12.30 4.30
C ALA A 151 -3.82 -13.27 5.46
N ARG A 152 -2.71 -14.02 5.41
CA ARG A 152 -2.46 -15.14 6.34
C ARG A 152 -2.14 -14.73 7.78
N SER A 153 -1.63 -13.51 8.01
CA SER A 153 -1.30 -13.03 9.35
C SER A 153 -2.54 -12.48 10.07
N ASN A 154 -2.57 -12.65 11.39
CA ASN A 154 -3.63 -12.12 12.27
C ASN A 154 -3.34 -10.71 12.77
N GLY A 155 -2.28 -10.08 12.27
CA GLY A 155 -1.86 -8.73 12.65
C GLY A 155 -1.08 -8.61 13.96
N GLU A 156 -1.01 -9.67 14.77
CA GLU A 156 -0.16 -9.73 15.97
C GLU A 156 1.34 -9.76 15.61
N THR A 157 1.68 -10.42 14.49
CA THR A 157 3.00 -10.39 13.86
C THR A 157 2.82 -10.04 12.38
N SER A 158 2.70 -8.75 12.09
CA SER A 158 2.58 -8.27 10.72
C SER A 158 3.96 -8.26 10.05
N PHE A 159 4.22 -9.20 9.14
CA PHE A 159 5.49 -9.29 8.40
C PHE A 159 5.52 -8.37 7.18
N GLY A 160 4.38 -7.80 6.80
CA GLY A 160 4.26 -6.88 5.67
C GLY A 160 3.61 -7.50 4.44
N GLU A 161 3.22 -8.76 4.51
CA GLU A 161 2.73 -9.58 3.39
C GLU A 161 1.41 -9.08 2.79
N PHE A 162 0.59 -8.35 3.55
CA PHE A 162 -0.74 -7.91 3.14
C PHE A 162 -0.66 -7.03 1.90
N LEU A 163 -1.47 -7.34 0.89
CA LEU A 163 -1.41 -6.69 -0.41
C LEU A 163 -2.44 -5.57 -0.51
N GLN A 164 -1.97 -4.35 -0.74
CA GLN A 164 -2.76 -3.27 -1.31
C GLN A 164 -2.96 -3.54 -2.80
N VAL A 165 -4.09 -3.10 -3.36
CA VAL A 165 -4.49 -3.51 -4.72
C VAL A 165 -5.06 -2.35 -5.55
N SER A 166 -4.83 -2.44 -6.86
CA SER A 166 -5.58 -1.70 -7.90
C SER A 166 -6.10 -2.68 -8.94
N GLY A 167 -7.30 -2.44 -9.46
CA GLY A 167 -7.94 -3.35 -10.41
C GLY A 167 -8.45 -4.67 -9.81
N LEU A 168 -8.51 -4.79 -8.48
CA LEU A 168 -9.15 -5.90 -7.78
C LEU A 168 -10.21 -5.38 -6.79
N ARG A 169 -11.22 -6.21 -6.53
CA ARG A 169 -12.12 -6.11 -5.37
C ARG A 169 -12.03 -7.42 -4.62
N VAL A 170 -11.55 -7.38 -3.39
CA VAL A 170 -11.24 -8.56 -2.59
C VAL A 170 -12.11 -8.56 -1.35
N VAL A 171 -12.79 -9.66 -1.07
CA VAL A 171 -13.51 -9.87 0.18
C VAL A 171 -12.75 -10.92 1.00
N LEU A 172 -12.38 -10.57 2.22
CA LEU A 172 -11.64 -11.42 3.14
C LEU A 172 -12.46 -11.72 4.40
N ASP A 173 -12.45 -12.96 4.84
CA ASP A 173 -12.99 -13.39 6.13
C ASP A 173 -11.82 -13.78 7.05
N MET A 174 -11.44 -12.84 7.92
CA MET A 174 -10.29 -13.02 8.82
C MET A 174 -10.58 -14.01 9.97
N SER A 175 -11.85 -14.44 10.14
CA SER A 175 -12.23 -15.49 11.10
C SER A 175 -11.78 -16.87 10.68
N LYS A 176 -11.59 -17.06 9.37
CA LYS A 176 -11.18 -18.35 8.80
C LYS A 176 -9.69 -18.62 9.04
N PRO A 177 -9.28 -19.90 9.04
CA PRO A 177 -7.88 -20.27 9.12
C PRO A 177 -7.04 -19.58 8.03
N PRO A 178 -5.76 -19.26 8.30
CA PRO A 178 -4.83 -18.78 7.27
C PRO A 178 -4.87 -19.69 6.03
N MET A 179 -4.74 -19.09 4.85
CA MET A 179 -4.91 -19.78 3.55
C MET A 179 -6.33 -20.24 3.22
N SER A 180 -7.34 -19.75 3.92
CA SER A 180 -8.77 -19.98 3.60
C SER A 180 -9.63 -18.74 3.86
N ARG A 181 -9.06 -17.54 3.69
CA ARG A 181 -9.66 -16.25 4.05
C ARG A 181 -10.29 -15.52 2.88
N VAL A 182 -9.85 -15.79 1.65
CA VAL A 182 -10.41 -15.14 0.46
C VAL A 182 -11.80 -15.70 0.21
N VAL A 183 -12.81 -14.83 0.33
CA VAL A 183 -14.23 -15.17 0.09
C VAL A 183 -14.59 -14.99 -1.38
N SER A 184 -14.22 -13.85 -1.96
CA SER A 184 -14.41 -13.55 -3.37
C SER A 184 -13.34 -12.60 -3.87
N VAL A 185 -13.07 -12.68 -5.17
CA VAL A 185 -12.14 -11.78 -5.87
C VAL A 185 -12.74 -11.44 -7.20
N GLN A 186 -12.97 -10.15 -7.44
CA GLN A 186 -13.27 -9.64 -8.77
C GLN A 186 -12.05 -8.90 -9.32
N ALA A 187 -11.76 -9.11 -10.59
CA ALA A 187 -10.69 -8.44 -11.30
C ALA A 187 -11.23 -7.55 -12.41
N ARG A 188 -10.57 -6.40 -12.61
CA ARG A 188 -10.79 -5.53 -13.75
C ARG A 188 -10.46 -6.29 -15.04
N CYS A 189 -11.42 -6.38 -15.94
CA CYS A 189 -11.27 -7.10 -17.21
C CYS A 189 -10.14 -6.48 -18.06
N GLY A 190 -9.29 -7.32 -18.69
CA GLY A 190 -8.21 -6.85 -19.57
C GLY A 190 -8.62 -6.78 -21.05
N THR A 191 -9.70 -7.46 -21.43
CA THR A 191 -10.11 -7.64 -22.85
C THR A 191 -11.39 -6.87 -23.22
N CYS A 192 -12.02 -6.25 -22.24
CA CYS A 192 -13.28 -5.52 -22.39
C CYS A 192 -13.11 -4.13 -23.03
N ASN A 193 -14.17 -3.64 -23.67
CA ASN A 193 -14.20 -2.29 -24.27
C ASN A 193 -14.63 -1.22 -23.26
N VAL A 194 -15.49 -1.59 -22.31
CA VAL A 194 -15.89 -0.78 -21.17
C VAL A 194 -15.30 -1.44 -19.92
N LEU A 195 -14.79 -0.63 -19.00
CA LEU A 195 -14.16 -1.13 -17.78
C LEU A 195 -15.22 -1.75 -16.87
N GLU A 196 -15.08 -3.04 -16.62
CA GLU A 196 -15.95 -3.84 -15.75
C GLU A 196 -15.10 -4.71 -14.82
N TYR A 197 -15.72 -5.20 -13.75
CA TYR A 197 -15.13 -6.15 -12.81
C TYR A 197 -15.83 -7.49 -12.97
N GLU A 198 -15.05 -8.55 -13.16
CA GLU A 198 -15.52 -9.93 -13.33
C GLU A 198 -14.96 -10.81 -12.22
N GLU A 199 -15.69 -11.85 -11.81
CA GLU A 199 -15.17 -12.84 -10.86
C GLU A 199 -13.89 -13.51 -11.40
N VAL A 200 -12.90 -13.69 -10.52
CA VAL A 200 -11.65 -14.34 -10.89
C VAL A 200 -11.89 -15.83 -11.14
N GLU A 201 -11.87 -16.21 -12.42
CA GLU A 201 -11.90 -17.61 -12.84
C GLU A 201 -10.55 -18.30 -12.61
N PRO A 202 -10.51 -19.46 -11.92
CA PRO A 202 -9.25 -20.12 -11.53
C PRO A 202 -8.30 -20.47 -12.69
N SER A 203 -8.85 -20.80 -13.86
CA SER A 203 -8.08 -21.22 -15.04
C SER A 203 -7.67 -20.08 -15.97
N LYS A 204 -8.28 -18.89 -15.84
CA LYS A 204 -7.94 -17.73 -16.66
C LYS A 204 -6.61 -17.12 -16.22
N ASN A 205 -5.92 -16.47 -17.15
CA ASN A 205 -4.67 -15.75 -16.88
C ASN A 205 -4.94 -14.28 -16.58
N TYR A 206 -4.24 -13.77 -15.56
CA TYR A 206 -4.31 -12.41 -15.09
C TYR A 206 -2.90 -11.83 -15.05
N THR A 207 -2.71 -10.75 -15.80
CA THR A 207 -1.45 -10.00 -15.80
C THR A 207 -1.56 -8.83 -14.84
N MET A 208 -0.54 -8.67 -14.01
CA MET A 208 -0.47 -7.64 -12.98
C MET A 208 0.91 -6.99 -12.98
N VAL A 209 1.01 -5.77 -12.44
CA VAL A 209 2.32 -5.21 -12.07
C VAL A 209 2.49 -5.13 -10.56
N THR A 210 3.70 -5.42 -10.12
CA THR A 210 4.08 -5.50 -8.71
C THR A 210 5.56 -5.11 -8.58
N THR A 211 6.18 -5.32 -7.42
CA THR A 211 7.60 -5.03 -7.20
C THR A 211 8.48 -6.26 -7.46
N SER A 212 9.77 -6.04 -7.74
CA SER A 212 10.79 -7.09 -7.85
C SER A 212 10.92 -7.91 -6.57
N PHE A 213 10.80 -7.25 -5.40
CA PHE A 213 10.77 -7.91 -4.10
C PHE A 213 9.72 -9.02 -4.03
N LEU A 214 8.53 -8.79 -4.59
CA LEU A 214 7.46 -9.80 -4.62
C LEU A 214 7.62 -10.78 -5.79
N ALA A 215 7.85 -10.28 -7.01
CA ALA A 215 7.80 -11.11 -8.22
C ALA A 215 9.06 -11.92 -8.51
N LEU A 216 10.23 -11.45 -8.06
CA LEU A 216 11.53 -12.06 -8.33
C LEU A 216 12.10 -12.73 -7.08
N ASP A 217 11.95 -12.10 -5.91
CA ASP A 217 12.59 -12.57 -4.67
C ASP A 217 11.64 -13.41 -3.78
N GLY A 218 10.33 -13.38 -4.04
CA GLY A 218 9.33 -14.10 -3.23
C GLY A 218 9.19 -13.50 -1.82
N GLY A 219 9.50 -12.20 -1.69
CA GLY A 219 9.46 -11.42 -0.47
C GLY A 219 8.12 -11.55 0.27
N ASP A 220 8.19 -11.44 1.59
CA ASP A 220 7.06 -11.68 2.52
C ASP A 220 6.37 -13.05 2.35
N GLY A 221 7.04 -13.99 1.69
CA GLY A 221 6.53 -15.34 1.42
C GLY A 221 5.62 -15.43 0.20
N HIS A 222 5.64 -14.45 -0.70
CA HIS A 222 4.89 -14.46 -1.97
C HIS A 222 5.54 -15.35 -3.05
N TYR A 223 5.97 -16.56 -2.66
CA TYR A 223 6.64 -17.53 -3.54
C TYR A 223 5.80 -17.93 -4.77
N VAL A 224 4.48 -17.73 -4.72
CA VAL A 224 3.60 -18.02 -5.86
C VAL A 224 3.95 -17.16 -7.07
N LEU A 225 4.33 -15.90 -6.85
CA LEU A 225 4.76 -15.00 -7.91
C LEU A 225 6.11 -15.43 -8.50
N THR A 226 7.01 -16.00 -7.69
CA THR A 226 8.30 -16.50 -8.16
C THR A 226 8.16 -17.81 -8.94
N GLU A 227 7.47 -18.79 -8.36
CA GLU A 227 7.41 -20.18 -8.85
C GLU A 227 6.42 -20.37 -10.01
N TYR A 228 5.26 -19.71 -9.94
CA TYR A 228 4.19 -19.90 -10.93
C TYR A 228 3.95 -18.67 -11.81
N GLY A 229 4.57 -17.53 -11.48
CA GLY A 229 4.52 -16.33 -12.31
C GLY A 229 5.33 -16.50 -13.59
N PHE A 230 4.73 -16.17 -14.73
CA PHE A 230 5.37 -16.21 -16.04
C PHE A 230 5.22 -14.89 -16.79
N ASN A 231 5.89 -14.75 -17.94
CA ASN A 231 5.97 -13.51 -18.73
C ASN A 231 6.44 -12.30 -17.88
N LYS A 232 7.48 -12.49 -17.08
CA LYS A 232 8.02 -11.45 -16.22
C LYS A 232 8.78 -10.40 -17.04
N ILE A 233 8.40 -9.14 -16.89
CA ILE A 233 9.04 -8.00 -17.55
C ILE A 233 9.39 -6.97 -16.48
N ILE A 234 10.68 -6.63 -16.39
CA ILE A 234 11.15 -5.55 -15.52
C ILE A 234 10.92 -4.23 -16.25
N GLU A 235 10.16 -3.34 -15.62
CA GLU A 235 9.83 -2.02 -16.16
C GLU A 235 10.96 -1.01 -15.90
N LYS A 236 10.98 0.08 -16.67
CA LYS A 236 12.09 1.05 -16.63
C LYS A 236 12.20 1.84 -15.31
N LEU A 237 11.08 2.13 -14.65
CA LEU A 237 11.05 2.90 -13.40
C LEU A 237 10.95 1.96 -12.21
N ASN A 238 11.57 2.36 -11.09
CA ASN A 238 11.33 1.75 -9.79
C ASN A 238 10.03 2.27 -9.16
N ASP A 239 9.64 1.69 -8.04
CA ASP A 239 8.45 2.05 -7.26
C ASP A 239 8.42 3.55 -6.87
N VAL A 240 9.50 4.10 -6.30
CA VAL A 240 9.55 5.50 -5.86
C VAL A 240 9.40 6.48 -7.02
N ASP A 241 10.13 6.24 -8.12
CA ASP A 241 10.10 7.10 -9.30
C ASP A 241 8.75 7.00 -10.02
N THR A 242 8.10 5.84 -9.98
CA THR A 242 6.75 5.65 -10.53
C THR A 242 5.70 6.40 -9.72
N VAL A 243 5.77 6.34 -8.39
CA VAL A 243 4.88 7.12 -7.51
C VAL A 243 5.13 8.62 -7.68
N SER A 244 6.40 9.04 -7.77
CA SER A 244 6.77 10.44 -8.04
C SER A 244 6.20 10.92 -9.38
N TRP A 245 6.35 10.11 -10.44
CA TRP A 245 5.80 10.40 -11.76
C TRP A 245 4.28 10.51 -11.73
N TYR A 246 3.60 9.61 -11.01
CA TYR A 246 2.14 9.62 -10.90
C TYR A 246 1.64 10.88 -10.18
N ILE A 247 2.21 11.21 -9.02
CA ILE A 247 1.85 12.41 -8.27
C ILE A 247 2.08 13.66 -9.12
N GLY A 248 3.23 13.77 -9.79
CA GLY A 248 3.51 14.92 -10.68
C GLY A 248 2.55 15.03 -11.86
N LYS A 249 2.11 13.90 -12.42
CA LYS A 249 1.19 13.87 -13.56
C LYS A 249 -0.27 14.16 -13.19
N TYR A 250 -0.72 13.70 -12.02
CA TYR A 250 -2.11 13.78 -11.59
C TYR A 250 -2.33 14.77 -10.42
N SER A 251 -1.36 15.65 -10.18
CA SER A 251 -1.42 16.65 -9.13
C SER A 251 -2.61 17.62 -9.33
N PRO A 252 -3.36 17.97 -8.28
CA PRO A 252 -3.28 17.40 -6.93
C PRO A 252 -3.99 16.04 -6.83
N VAL A 253 -3.34 15.07 -6.17
CA VAL A 253 -3.93 13.75 -5.90
C VAL A 253 -4.87 13.78 -4.69
N GLU A 254 -5.87 12.90 -4.69
CA GLU A 254 -6.85 12.76 -3.60
C GLU A 254 -7.27 11.30 -3.39
N PRO A 255 -6.32 10.37 -3.15
CA PRO A 255 -6.65 8.95 -3.00
C PRO A 255 -7.55 8.70 -1.79
N ARG A 256 -8.50 7.77 -1.94
CA ARG A 256 -9.49 7.42 -0.92
C ARG A 256 -9.43 5.93 -0.63
N VAL A 257 -10.01 5.53 0.50
CA VAL A 257 -10.40 4.13 0.73
C VAL A 257 -11.74 3.93 0.04
N GLU A 258 -11.80 2.97 -0.88
CA GLU A 258 -12.87 2.85 -1.87
C GLU A 258 -13.56 1.47 -1.81
N GLY A 259 -13.18 0.61 -0.85
CA GLY A 259 -13.72 -0.74 -0.73
C GLY A 259 -13.10 -1.71 -1.74
N ARG A 260 -11.83 -1.48 -2.12
CA ARG A 260 -11.03 -2.45 -2.89
C ARG A 260 -10.75 -3.70 -2.07
N ILE A 261 -10.65 -3.58 -0.75
CA ILE A 261 -10.49 -4.72 0.17
C ILE A 261 -11.51 -4.60 1.30
N ILE A 262 -12.41 -5.57 1.39
CA ILE A 262 -13.47 -5.63 2.40
C ILE A 262 -13.16 -6.78 3.37
N LEU A 263 -13.15 -6.48 4.67
CA LEU A 263 -13.04 -7.49 5.73
C LEU A 263 -14.43 -7.81 6.26
N VAL A 264 -14.81 -9.09 6.27
CA VAL A 264 -16.05 -9.56 6.90
C VAL A 264 -15.85 -9.54 8.42
N GLU A 265 -16.67 -8.77 9.12
CA GLU A 265 -16.66 -8.74 10.59
C GLU A 265 -17.27 -10.02 11.18
N CYS A 266 -16.65 -10.57 12.21
CA CYS A 266 -17.26 -11.61 13.04
C CYS A 266 -18.33 -10.99 13.92
N ASN A 267 -19.60 -11.05 13.51
CA ASN A 267 -20.67 -10.90 14.48
C ASN A 267 -20.71 -12.17 15.34
N GLY A 268 -20.09 -12.10 16.52
CA GLY A 268 -20.38 -13.01 17.62
C GLY A 268 -21.89 -12.99 17.88
N SER A 269 -22.48 -14.17 17.94
CA SER A 269 -23.89 -14.46 18.22
C SER A 269 -24.67 -13.35 18.92
N ASP A 270 -25.57 -12.70 18.18
CA ASP A 270 -26.88 -12.29 18.68
C ASP A 270 -27.88 -12.39 17.53
N ASN A 271 -29.01 -13.03 17.82
CA ASN A 271 -30.12 -13.23 16.90
C ASN A 271 -30.60 -11.87 16.34
N PHE A 272 -30.47 -11.67 15.04
CA PHE A 272 -31.31 -10.70 14.32
C PHE A 272 -31.86 -11.32 13.04
N SER A 273 -33.11 -11.76 13.14
CA SER A 273 -33.99 -11.98 12.01
C SER A 273 -34.23 -10.65 11.29
N GLY A 274 -33.79 -10.54 10.05
CA GLY A 274 -34.14 -9.39 9.21
C GLY A 274 -33.29 -9.29 7.96
N PHE A 275 -33.76 -9.90 6.87
CA PHE A 275 -33.43 -9.41 5.53
C PHE A 275 -33.88 -7.94 5.45
N GLY A 276 -32.92 -7.03 5.37
CA GLY A 276 -33.13 -5.59 5.22
C GLY A 276 -32.51 -5.11 3.92
N GLU A 277 -33.40 -4.79 2.99
CA GLU A 277 -33.28 -4.31 1.62
C GLU A 277 -32.09 -3.40 1.25
N MET A 278 -31.74 -3.53 -0.03
CA MET A 278 -30.92 -2.62 -0.84
C MET A 278 -31.30 -1.14 -0.64
N VAL A 279 -30.29 -0.31 -0.34
CA VAL A 279 -30.45 1.14 -0.24
C VAL A 279 -30.53 1.73 -1.65
N GLU A 280 -31.73 2.13 -2.07
CA GLU A 280 -31.93 3.02 -3.22
C GLU A 280 -31.51 4.48 -2.89
N PRO A 281 -31.00 5.25 -3.88
CA PRO A 281 -30.60 6.63 -3.69
C PRO A 281 -31.78 7.58 -3.92
N SER A 282 -32.57 7.90 -2.89
CA SER A 282 -33.67 8.89 -3.04
C SER A 282 -33.94 9.80 -1.84
N ARG A 283 -32.96 10.05 -0.97
CA ARG A 283 -33.14 10.93 0.22
C ARG A 283 -32.23 12.15 0.30
N TYR A 284 -31.91 12.78 -0.83
CA TYR A 284 -31.24 14.09 -0.87
C TYR A 284 -32.11 15.25 -1.40
N ILE A 285 -33.39 15.02 -1.73
CA ILE A 285 -34.24 16.08 -2.35
C ILE A 285 -35.16 16.80 -1.35
N SER A 286 -35.37 16.30 -0.12
CA SER A 286 -36.38 16.89 0.78
C SER A 286 -35.86 17.86 1.86
N VAL A 287 -34.56 18.16 1.91
CA VAL A 287 -34.00 19.12 2.90
C VAL A 287 -33.67 20.50 2.29
N MET A 288 -33.71 20.63 0.96
CA MET A 288 -33.48 21.91 0.27
C MET A 288 -34.74 22.79 0.08
N LEU A 289 -35.94 22.30 0.43
CA LEU A 289 -37.20 23.04 0.26
C LEU A 289 -37.77 23.66 1.55
N ILE A 290 -37.19 23.36 2.72
CA ILE A 290 -37.66 23.92 4.01
C ILE A 290 -36.84 25.16 4.45
N LEU A 291 -35.67 25.40 3.82
CA LEU A 291 -34.89 26.62 4.05
C LEU A 291 -35.31 27.80 3.15
N TYR A 292 -36.12 27.59 2.12
CA TYR A 292 -36.58 28.65 1.21
C TYR A 292 -37.89 29.34 1.69
N SER A 293 -38.66 28.71 2.57
CA SER A 293 -39.92 29.27 3.11
C SER A 293 -39.75 30.09 4.40
N LEU A 294 -38.55 30.11 4.99
CA LEU A 294 -38.21 30.92 6.17
C LEU A 294 -37.52 32.26 5.83
N LEU A 295 -37.17 32.51 4.56
CA LEU A 295 -36.51 33.74 4.11
C LEU A 295 -37.44 34.75 3.39
N ILE A 296 -38.74 34.45 3.26
CA ILE A 296 -39.71 35.33 2.55
C ILE A 296 -40.62 36.13 3.51
N ASN A 297 -40.57 35.91 4.83
CA ASN A 297 -41.48 36.56 5.80
C ASN A 297 -40.86 37.67 6.68
N ILE A 298 -39.81 38.37 6.21
CA ILE A 298 -39.36 39.63 6.82
C ILE A 298 -39.36 40.72 5.76
N LYS A 299 -40.51 41.36 5.58
CA LYS A 299 -40.66 42.69 4.97
C LYS A 299 -41.95 43.35 5.48
N ILE A 300 -41.81 44.15 6.54
CA ILE A 300 -42.47 45.46 6.71
C ILE A 300 -41.38 46.39 7.24
#